data_AF-A0A430FLZ6-F1
#
_entry.id   AF-A0A430FLZ6-F1
#
_cell.length_a   1.000
_cell.length_b   1.000
_cell.length_c   1.000
_cell.angle_alpha   90.00
_cell.angle_beta   90.00
_cell.angle_gamma   90.00
#
_symmetry.space_group_name_H-M   'P 1'
#
loop_
_entity.id
_entity.type
_entity.pdbx_description
1 polymer ?
#
loop_
_entity_poly.entity_id
_entity_poly.type
_entity_poly.pdbx_seq_one_letter_code
_entity_poly.pdbx_strand_id
1 'polypeptide(L)'
;MAVTALPSFADTDALAEWLGEDITDDKDVKRAKRCLRAASNRIRRYTKRTWVDENNELINPLPEDLEDVCLACAGRFYQNPDGETSWSRQIDDGMDGGSRKVDEAGLYLTASEMQTLDDLVADQSPLVGGLGVISTTRNELPSTDMNPSWFEDPCHGYLEARVTG
;
A
#
# COMPACT_ATOMS: atom_id res chain seq x y z
N MET A 1 -11.55 -10.17 22.81
CA MET A 1 -12.52 -9.81 21.76
C MET A 1 -12.27 -10.72 20.57
N ALA A 2 -13.28 -11.46 20.10
CA ALA A 2 -13.13 -12.26 18.89
C ALA A 2 -12.92 -11.27 17.73
N VAL A 3 -11.74 -11.31 17.12
CA VAL A 3 -11.46 -10.53 15.91
C VAL A 3 -12.31 -11.15 14.82
N THR A 4 -13.43 -10.51 14.49
CA THR A 4 -14.25 -10.89 13.34
C THR A 4 -13.38 -10.70 12.09
N ALA A 5 -13.32 -11.74 11.25
CA ALA A 5 -12.57 -11.66 10.02
C ALA A 5 -13.27 -10.64 9.09
N LEU A 6 -12.51 -9.69 8.56
CA LEU A 6 -13.03 -8.75 7.57
C LEU A 6 -13.47 -9.52 6.30
N PRO A 7 -14.52 -9.05 5.61
CA PRO A 7 -15.01 -9.66 4.37
C PRO A 7 -13.91 -9.71 3.29
N SER A 8 -14.00 -10.67 2.36
CA SER A 8 -13.14 -10.73 1.18
C SER A 8 -13.61 -9.76 0.10
N PHE A 9 -12.71 -9.23 -0.73
CA PHE A 9 -13.09 -8.29 -1.80
C PHE A 9 -13.86 -8.94 -2.95
N ALA A 10 -13.77 -10.26 -3.10
CA ALA A 10 -14.46 -11.03 -4.12
C ALA A 10 -15.07 -12.30 -3.51
N ASP A 11 -16.02 -12.89 -4.23
CA ASP A 11 -16.72 -14.12 -3.87
C ASP A 11 -16.15 -15.35 -4.59
N THR A 12 -16.55 -16.55 -4.14
CA THR A 12 -16.09 -17.81 -4.73
C THR A 12 -16.55 -18.00 -6.16
N ASP A 13 -17.69 -17.43 -6.52
CA ASP A 13 -18.28 -17.56 -7.85
C ASP A 13 -17.49 -16.73 -8.86
N ALA A 14 -17.09 -15.52 -8.48
CA ALA A 14 -16.18 -14.68 -9.27
C ALA A 14 -14.80 -15.36 -9.45
N LEU A 15 -14.32 -16.07 -8.42
CA LEU A 15 -13.10 -16.87 -8.55
C LEU A 15 -13.26 -18.07 -9.49
N ALA A 16 -14.40 -18.75 -9.47
CA ALA A 16 -14.71 -19.85 -10.38
C ALA A 16 -14.77 -19.36 -11.83
N GLU A 17 -15.42 -18.22 -12.07
CA GLU A 17 -15.45 -17.54 -13.38
C GLU A 17 -14.05 -17.17 -13.87
N TRP A 18 -13.23 -16.58 -13.00
CA TRP A 18 -11.84 -16.23 -13.32
C TRP A 18 -10.99 -17.46 -13.68
N LEU A 19 -11.18 -18.58 -12.98
CA LEU A 19 -10.46 -19.82 -13.24
C LEU A 19 -11.01 -20.57 -14.47
N GLY A 20 -12.23 -20.27 -14.91
CA GLY A 20 -12.95 -21.02 -15.95
C GLY A 20 -13.41 -22.41 -15.51
N GLU A 21 -13.47 -22.66 -14.20
CA GLU A 21 -13.80 -23.97 -13.60
C GLU A 21 -14.75 -23.80 -12.42
N ASP A 22 -15.81 -24.61 -12.39
CA ASP A 22 -16.79 -24.59 -11.30
C ASP A 22 -16.21 -25.18 -10.01
N ILE A 23 -16.18 -24.39 -8.93
CA ILE A 23 -15.74 -24.82 -7.61
C ILE A 23 -16.93 -25.40 -6.83
N THR A 24 -17.24 -26.69 -7.05
CA THR A 24 -18.44 -27.33 -6.47
C THR A 24 -18.17 -28.21 -5.23
N ASP A 25 -16.94 -28.71 -5.04
CA ASP A 25 -16.60 -29.51 -3.86
C ASP A 25 -16.50 -28.62 -2.60
N ASP A 26 -17.19 -28.99 -1.53
CA ASP A 26 -17.14 -28.35 -0.21
C ASP A 26 -15.71 -28.06 0.29
N LYS A 27 -14.75 -28.95 0.00
CA LYS A 27 -13.34 -28.75 0.37
C LYS A 27 -12.70 -27.64 -0.44
N ASP A 28 -12.99 -27.59 -1.74
CA ASP A 28 -12.45 -26.60 -2.65
C ASP A 28 -13.10 -25.23 -2.46
N VAL A 29 -14.39 -25.18 -2.13
CA VAL A 29 -15.07 -23.94 -1.71
C VAL A 29 -14.41 -23.37 -0.44
N LYS A 30 -14.11 -24.23 0.55
CA LYS A 30 -13.39 -23.79 1.76
C LYS A 30 -11.98 -23.32 1.46
N ARG A 31 -11.29 -23.95 0.50
CA ARG A 31 -9.96 -23.53 0.03
C ARG A 31 -10.05 -22.16 -0.65
N ALA A 32 -10.94 -21.99 -1.61
CA ALA A 32 -11.21 -20.74 -2.32
C ALA A 32 -11.48 -19.58 -1.35
N LYS A 33 -12.37 -19.77 -0.37
CA LYS A 33 -12.66 -18.76 0.67
C LYS A 33 -11.42 -18.38 1.47
N ARG A 34 -10.54 -19.33 1.77
CA ARG A 34 -9.27 -19.04 2.47
C ARG A 34 -8.30 -18.25 1.58
N CYS A 35 -8.20 -18.59 0.31
CA CYS A 35 -7.37 -17.89 -0.67
C CYS A 35 -7.83 -16.43 -0.83
N LEU A 36 -9.13 -16.20 -1.06
CA LEU A 36 -9.72 -14.87 -1.19
C LEU A 36 -9.49 -14.02 0.06
N ARG A 37 -9.68 -14.61 1.25
CA ARG A 37 -9.41 -13.92 2.52
C ARG A 37 -7.93 -13.57 2.68
N ALA A 38 -7.03 -14.47 2.27
CA ALA A 38 -5.59 -14.24 2.35
C ALA A 38 -5.17 -13.10 1.40
N ALA A 39 -5.63 -13.14 0.14
CA ALA A 39 -5.40 -12.09 -0.86
C ALA A 39 -5.92 -10.73 -0.39
N SER A 40 -7.16 -10.69 0.11
CA SER A 40 -7.76 -9.45 0.64
C SER A 40 -6.93 -8.88 1.81
N ASN A 41 -6.47 -9.72 2.72
CA ASN A 41 -5.60 -9.28 3.82
C ASN A 41 -4.23 -8.78 3.33
N ARG A 42 -3.69 -9.36 2.25
CA ARG A 42 -2.43 -8.90 1.65
C ARG A 42 -2.59 -7.52 1.03
N ILE A 43 -3.66 -7.31 0.26
CA ILE A 43 -3.98 -6.02 -0.36
C ILE A 43 -4.17 -4.95 0.73
N ARG A 44 -4.96 -5.23 1.77
CA ARG A 44 -5.14 -4.31 2.92
C ARG A 44 -3.82 -3.97 3.61
N ARG A 45 -2.92 -4.95 3.76
CA ARG A 45 -1.58 -4.73 4.34
C ARG A 45 -0.69 -3.89 3.44
N TYR A 46 -0.84 -4.00 2.13
CA TYR A 46 -0.10 -3.23 1.14
C TYR A 46 -0.58 -1.78 1.12
N THR A 47 -1.86 -1.55 0.88
CA THR A 47 -2.46 -0.21 0.72
C THR A 47 -2.71 0.52 2.03
N LYS A 48 -2.66 -0.17 3.17
CA LYS A 48 -3.02 0.34 4.50
C LYS A 48 -4.47 0.83 4.61
N ARG A 49 -5.35 0.40 3.71
CA ARG A 49 -6.79 0.69 3.71
C ARG A 49 -7.59 -0.57 3.97
N THR A 50 -8.76 -0.43 4.59
CA THR A 50 -9.63 -1.56 4.95
C THR A 50 -10.79 -1.76 3.97
N TRP A 51 -11.28 -0.67 3.36
CA TRP A 51 -12.46 -0.59 2.48
C TRP A 51 -13.69 -1.28 3.09
N VAL A 52 -13.89 -1.04 4.38
CA VAL A 52 -15.11 -1.44 5.09
C VAL A 52 -15.79 -0.22 5.69
N ASP A 53 -17.11 -0.32 5.84
CA ASP A 53 -17.94 0.67 6.52
C ASP A 53 -17.86 0.53 8.05
N GLU A 54 -18.66 1.32 8.76
CA GLU A 54 -18.75 1.29 10.24
C GLU A 54 -19.29 -0.06 10.78
N ASN A 55 -19.97 -0.85 9.94
CA ASN A 55 -20.53 -2.14 10.29
C ASN A 55 -19.59 -3.32 9.97
N ASN A 56 -18.39 -3.05 9.43
CA ASN A 56 -17.44 -4.04 8.89
C ASN A 56 -17.92 -4.75 7.62
N GLU A 57 -18.84 -4.15 6.88
CA GLU A 57 -19.26 -4.58 5.55
C GLU A 57 -18.41 -3.88 4.48
N LEU A 58 -18.29 -4.48 3.29
CA LEU A 58 -17.54 -3.86 2.20
C LEU A 58 -18.23 -2.57 1.74
N ILE A 59 -17.43 -1.54 1.45
CA ILE A 59 -17.94 -0.32 0.84
C ILE A 59 -18.51 -0.68 -0.54
N ASN A 60 -19.73 -0.22 -0.82
CA ASN A 60 -20.41 -0.39 -2.11
C ASN A 60 -20.66 1.00 -2.74
N PRO A 61 -20.16 1.27 -3.96
CA PRO A 61 -19.42 0.37 -4.84
C PRO A 61 -17.97 0.15 -4.41
N LEU A 62 -17.51 -1.10 -4.51
CA LEU A 62 -16.09 -1.43 -4.44
C LEU A 62 -15.46 -1.10 -5.81
N PRO A 63 -14.26 -0.49 -5.85
CA PRO A 63 -13.53 -0.34 -7.09
C PRO A 63 -13.25 -1.69 -7.78
N GLU A 64 -13.54 -1.78 -9.07
CA GLU A 64 -13.35 -2.98 -9.89
C GLU A 64 -11.88 -3.45 -9.89
N ASP A 65 -10.93 -2.52 -9.97
CA ASP A 65 -9.50 -2.82 -9.91
C ASP A 65 -9.08 -3.58 -8.64
N LEU A 66 -9.75 -3.34 -7.50
CA LEU A 66 -9.47 -4.07 -6.26
C LEU A 66 -9.97 -5.51 -6.32
N GLU A 67 -11.10 -5.73 -6.97
CA GLU A 67 -11.68 -7.05 -7.18
C GLU A 67 -10.79 -7.88 -8.12
N ASP A 68 -10.38 -7.30 -9.25
CA ASP A 68 -9.51 -7.94 -10.24
C ASP A 68 -8.15 -8.35 -9.66
N VAL A 69 -7.51 -7.44 -8.92
CA VAL A 69 -6.22 -7.74 -8.27
C VAL A 69 -6.39 -8.82 -7.18
N CYS A 70 -7.51 -8.82 -6.47
CA CYS A 70 -7.84 -9.86 -5.49
C CYS A 70 -8.01 -11.23 -6.16
N LEU A 71 -8.76 -11.29 -7.27
CA LEU A 71 -9.00 -12.50 -8.06
C LEU A 71 -7.70 -13.04 -8.66
N ALA A 72 -6.87 -12.18 -9.26
CA ALA A 72 -5.58 -12.57 -9.83
C ALA A 72 -4.64 -13.15 -8.77
N CYS A 73 -4.54 -12.49 -7.60
CA CYS A 73 -3.71 -12.96 -6.48
C CYS A 73 -4.25 -14.27 -5.89
N ALA A 74 -5.56 -14.36 -5.67
CA ALA A 74 -6.20 -15.55 -5.13
C ALA A 74 -6.15 -16.75 -6.09
N GLY A 75 -6.32 -16.53 -7.39
CA GLY A 75 -6.25 -17.54 -8.43
C GLY A 75 -4.87 -18.18 -8.52
N ARG A 76 -3.80 -17.37 -8.49
CA ARG A 76 -2.42 -17.88 -8.42
C ARG A 76 -2.18 -18.73 -7.17
N PHE A 77 -2.63 -18.24 -6.02
CA PHE A 77 -2.47 -18.97 -4.76
C PHE A 77 -3.31 -20.25 -4.70
N TYR A 78 -4.47 -20.27 -5.37
CA TYR A 78 -5.33 -21.45 -5.47
C TYR A 78 -4.73 -22.54 -6.36
N GLN A 79 -4.14 -22.16 -7.50
CA GLN A 79 -3.50 -23.09 -8.45
C GLN A 79 -2.11 -23.55 -8.00
N ASN A 80 -1.37 -22.70 -7.28
CA ASN A 80 -0.01 -22.99 -6.82
C ASN A 80 0.13 -22.76 -5.31
N PRO A 81 -0.41 -23.69 -4.48
CA PRO A 81 -0.37 -23.56 -3.03
C PRO A 81 1.06 -23.62 -2.46
N ASP A 82 1.98 -24.32 -3.14
CA ASP A 82 3.36 -24.51 -2.69
C ASP A 82 4.31 -23.38 -3.13
N GLY A 83 3.83 -22.40 -3.91
CA GLY A 83 4.64 -21.26 -4.35
C GLY A 83 5.81 -21.65 -5.25
N GLU A 84 5.65 -22.73 -6.02
CA GLU A 84 6.71 -23.27 -6.86
C GLU A 84 6.87 -22.45 -8.14
N THR A 85 8.08 -21.95 -8.42
CA THR A 85 8.36 -21.33 -9.73
C THR A 85 8.63 -22.44 -10.75
N SER A 86 7.73 -22.62 -11.71
CA SER A 86 7.99 -23.49 -12.86
C SER A 86 9.00 -22.82 -13.80
N TRP A 87 10.19 -23.39 -13.90
CA TRP A 87 11.18 -23.02 -14.89
C TRP A 87 10.94 -23.83 -16.18
N SER A 88 9.90 -23.50 -16.94
CA SER A 88 9.59 -24.16 -18.24
C SER A 88 10.11 -23.40 -19.46
N ARG A 89 10.96 -22.38 -19.28
CA ARG A 89 11.66 -21.67 -20.38
C ARG A 89 13.04 -22.26 -20.72
N GLN A 90 13.25 -23.56 -20.53
CA GLN A 90 14.43 -24.25 -21.05
C GLN A 90 14.02 -25.34 -22.04
N ILE A 91 14.51 -25.19 -23.27
CA ILE A 91 14.35 -26.11 -24.41
C ILE A 91 15.46 -27.17 -24.33
N ASP A 92 15.66 -27.77 -23.16
CA ASP A 92 16.73 -28.76 -22.98
C ASP A 92 16.31 -29.81 -21.94
N ASP A 93 16.09 -31.04 -22.41
CA ASP A 93 15.61 -32.21 -21.65
C ASP A 93 16.64 -32.75 -20.62
N GLY A 94 17.79 -32.10 -20.48
CA GLY A 94 18.95 -32.62 -19.74
C GLY A 94 19.14 -32.11 -18.31
N MET A 95 18.34 -31.15 -17.83
CA MET A 95 18.52 -30.57 -16.51
C MET A 95 17.19 -30.53 -15.77
N ASP A 96 17.00 -31.53 -14.90
CA ASP A 96 15.91 -31.65 -13.94
C ASP A 96 15.49 -30.28 -13.40
N GLY A 97 14.29 -29.85 -13.76
CA GLY A 97 13.73 -28.53 -13.51
C GLY A 97 13.51 -28.31 -12.04
N GLY A 98 14.61 -27.97 -11.35
CA GLY A 98 14.65 -27.74 -9.91
C GLY A 98 13.67 -26.66 -9.52
N SER A 99 12.49 -27.09 -9.10
CA SER A 99 11.48 -26.27 -8.44
C SER A 99 12.12 -25.70 -7.18
N ARG A 100 12.56 -24.45 -7.27
CA ARG A 100 13.04 -23.73 -6.10
C ARG A 100 11.79 -23.24 -5.39
N LYS A 101 11.52 -23.78 -4.19
CA LYS A 101 10.50 -23.22 -3.30
C LYS A 101 10.87 -21.75 -3.07
N VAL A 102 9.98 -20.85 -3.47
CA VAL A 102 10.14 -19.43 -3.16
C VAL A 102 9.85 -19.27 -1.66
N ASP A 103 10.74 -18.59 -0.93
CA ASP A 103 10.59 -18.39 0.52
C ASP A 103 9.38 -17.49 0.85
N GLU A 104 8.88 -16.72 -0.12
CA GLU A 104 7.56 -16.12 -0.05
C GLU A 104 6.49 -17.19 -0.31
N ALA A 105 5.86 -17.69 0.76
CA ALA A 105 4.63 -18.48 0.68
C ALA A 105 3.71 -17.87 -0.40
N GLY A 106 3.27 -18.68 -1.38
CA GLY A 106 2.81 -18.32 -2.75
C GLY A 106 1.74 -17.24 -2.95
N LEU A 107 1.42 -16.46 -1.93
CA LEU A 107 0.61 -15.26 -1.96
C LEU A 107 1.49 -14.00 -2.11
N TYR A 108 1.66 -13.55 -3.35
CA TYR A 108 2.36 -12.30 -3.68
C TYR A 108 1.52 -11.42 -4.61
N LEU A 109 1.83 -10.13 -4.56
CA LEU A 109 1.37 -9.14 -5.53
C LEU A 109 2.46 -8.94 -6.56
N THR A 110 2.11 -8.93 -7.84
CA THR A 110 3.06 -8.61 -8.92
C THR A 110 3.33 -7.10 -8.96
N ALA A 111 4.40 -6.71 -9.65
CA ALA A 111 4.74 -5.29 -9.82
C ALA A 111 3.60 -4.49 -10.48
N SER A 112 2.93 -5.07 -11.48
CA SER A 112 1.81 -4.43 -12.15
C SER A 112 0.60 -4.26 -11.23
N GLU A 113 0.28 -5.27 -10.41
CA GLU A 113 -0.81 -5.18 -9.44
C GLU A 113 -0.54 -4.16 -8.34
N MET A 114 0.70 -4.09 -7.86
CA MET A 114 1.13 -3.07 -6.92
C MET A 114 0.96 -1.66 -7.51
N GLN A 115 1.31 -1.47 -8.79
CA GLN A 115 1.11 -0.21 -9.49
C GLN A 115 -0.38 0.16 -9.60
N THR A 116 -1.24 -0.78 -10.01
CA THR A 116 -2.70 -0.55 -10.06
C THR A 116 -3.27 -0.15 -8.69
N LEU A 117 -2.82 -0.81 -7.62
CA LEU A 117 -3.23 -0.47 -6.26
C LEU A 117 -2.72 0.91 -5.81
N ASP A 118 -1.51 1.28 -6.20
CA ASP A 118 -0.92 2.59 -5.89
C ASP A 118 -1.67 3.72 -6.60
N ASP A 119 -2.00 3.54 -7.88
CA ASP A 119 -2.79 4.48 -8.69
C ASP A 119 -4.19 4.67 -8.07
N LEU A 120 -4.83 3.57 -7.68
CA LEU A 120 -6.14 3.61 -7.01
C LEU A 120 -6.09 4.32 -5.65
N VAL A 121 -5.03 4.09 -4.86
CA VAL A 121 -4.84 4.77 -3.58
C VAL A 121 -4.56 6.27 -3.79
N ALA A 122 -3.83 6.62 -4.85
CA ALA A 122 -3.54 8.01 -5.21
C ALA A 122 -4.82 8.75 -5.63
N ASP A 123 -5.65 8.16 -6.47
CA ASP A 123 -6.92 8.73 -6.92
C ASP A 123 -7.91 8.94 -5.76
N GLN A 124 -7.92 8.02 -4.79
CA GLN A 124 -8.74 8.12 -3.59
C GLN A 124 -8.07 8.89 -2.44
N SER A 125 -6.89 9.47 -2.64
CA SER A 125 -6.25 10.31 -1.65
C SER A 125 -6.61 11.76 -1.93
N PRO A 126 -7.44 12.42 -1.11
CA PRO A 126 -7.63 13.87 -1.20
C PRO A 126 -6.37 14.58 -0.71
N LEU A 127 -5.29 14.57 -1.51
CA LEU A 127 -4.10 15.37 -1.29
C LEU A 127 -4.08 16.53 -2.28
N VAL A 128 -4.93 17.52 -2.00
CA VAL A 128 -4.39 18.87 -1.83
C VAL A 128 -3.58 18.83 -0.55
N GLY A 129 -2.30 18.49 -0.67
CA GLY A 129 -1.37 18.37 0.44
C GLY A 129 0.02 18.73 -0.04
N GLY A 130 0.15 19.94 -0.61
CA GLY A 130 1.44 20.49 -0.97
C GLY A 130 2.38 20.42 0.22
N LEU A 131 3.65 20.11 -0.05
CA LEU A 131 4.75 20.40 0.86
C LEU A 131 4.74 21.91 1.14
N GLY A 132 3.95 22.32 2.12
CA GLY A 132 3.94 23.67 2.64
C GLY A 132 5.22 23.84 3.45
N VAL A 133 6.20 24.52 2.89
CA VAL A 133 7.33 25.02 3.68
C VAL A 133 6.75 26.01 4.69
N ILE A 134 6.56 25.58 5.92
CA ILE A 134 6.34 26.50 7.04
C ILE A 134 7.70 27.15 7.30
N SER A 135 7.93 28.33 6.71
CA SER A 135 9.06 29.16 7.09
C SER A 135 8.82 29.66 8.50
N THR A 136 9.50 29.06 9.47
CA THR A 136 9.56 29.60 10.84
C THR A 136 10.61 30.71 10.85
N THR A 137 10.22 31.92 10.46
CA THR A 137 11.02 33.07 10.88
C THR A 137 10.85 33.21 12.38
N ARG A 138 11.92 33.00 13.14
CA ARG A 138 11.96 33.46 14.53
C ARG A 138 11.69 34.96 14.46
N ASN A 139 10.56 35.40 15.02
CA ASN A 139 10.27 36.81 15.18
C ASN A 139 11.20 37.34 16.28
N GLU A 140 12.49 37.47 15.94
CA GLU A 140 13.44 38.26 16.70
C GLU A 140 12.98 39.70 16.56
N LEU A 141 11.99 40.07 17.36
CA LEU A 141 11.76 41.46 17.68
C LEU A 141 13.10 41.97 18.24
N PRO A 142 13.64 43.09 17.72
CA PRO A 142 14.84 43.68 18.32
C PRO A 142 14.58 43.82 19.81
N SER A 143 15.51 43.36 20.65
CA SER A 143 15.31 43.44 22.09
C SER A 143 15.08 44.91 22.45
N THR A 144 13.89 45.22 22.93
CA THR A 144 13.59 46.53 23.54
C THR A 144 14.34 46.75 24.84
N ASP A 145 15.11 45.74 25.28
CA ASP A 145 15.97 45.75 26.46
C ASP A 145 17.34 46.41 26.21
N MET A 146 17.69 46.72 24.96
CA MET A 146 18.78 47.65 24.67
C MET A 146 18.27 49.09 24.73
N ASN A 147 18.04 49.56 25.96
CA ASN A 147 17.77 50.97 26.22
C ASN A 147 19.00 51.81 25.82
N PRO A 148 18.85 52.88 25.00
CA PRO A 148 19.96 53.73 24.55
C PRO A 148 20.78 54.38 25.67
N SER A 149 20.28 54.39 26.91
CA SER A 149 20.93 55.02 28.05
C SER A 149 22.17 54.29 28.59
N TRP A 150 22.55 53.14 28.03
CA TRP A 150 23.76 52.41 28.44
C TRP A 150 25.04 52.87 27.70
N PHE A 151 24.92 53.77 26.73
CA PHE A 151 26.07 54.39 26.07
C PHE A 151 26.04 55.90 26.32
N GLU A 152 27.04 56.42 27.05
CA GLU A 152 27.18 57.85 27.35
C GLU A 152 27.80 58.66 26.18
N ASP A 153 27.76 58.16 24.94
CA ASP A 153 28.35 58.84 23.78
C ASP A 153 27.30 59.08 22.66
N PRO A 154 27.28 60.27 22.02
CA PRO A 154 26.19 60.69 21.12
C PRO A 154 26.24 60.08 19.71
N CYS A 155 27.07 59.05 19.47
CA CYS A 155 27.23 58.44 18.16
C CYS A 155 26.63 57.03 18.13
N HIS A 156 25.40 56.94 17.62
CA HIS A 156 24.75 55.80 16.97
C HIS A 156 25.49 54.44 17.06
N GLY A 157 25.20 53.67 18.10
CA GLY A 157 25.68 52.30 18.28
C GLY A 157 24.85 51.28 17.49
N TYR A 158 24.92 51.31 16.17
CA TYR A 158 24.53 50.16 15.36
C TYR A 158 25.76 49.60 14.64
N LEU A 159 25.92 48.27 14.69
CA LEU A 159 26.93 47.55 13.93
C LEU A 159 26.43 47.42 12.48
N GLU A 160 26.94 48.26 11.57
CA GLU A 160 26.73 48.06 10.13
C GLU A 160 27.63 46.91 9.63
N ALA A 161 27.04 45.73 9.45
CA ALA A 161 27.69 44.67 8.69
C ALA A 161 27.56 44.99 7.18
N ARG A 162 28.65 45.45 6.57
CA ARG A 162 28.73 45.66 5.11
C ARG A 162 29.04 44.32 4.43
N VAL A 163 28.05 43.75 3.73
CA VAL A 163 28.25 42.58 2.88
C VAL A 163 28.73 43.05 1.51
N THR A 164 29.99 42.77 1.18
CA THR A 164 30.51 42.87 -0.19
C THR A 164 30.32 41.54 -0.90
N GLY A 165 29.74 41.58 -2.11
CA GLY A 165 29.56 40.43 -2.99
C GLY A 165 30.85 39.94 -3.63
#